data_AF-A0A7S2R6D3-F1
#
_entry.id   AF-A0A7S2R6D3-F1
#
_cell.length_a   1.000
_cell.length_b   1.000
_cell.length_c   1.000
_cell.angle_alpha   90.00
_cell.angle_beta   90.00
_cell.angle_gamma   90.00
#
_symmetry.space_group_name_H-M   'P 1'
#
loop_
_entity.id
_entity.type
_entity.pdbx_description
1 polymer ?
#
loop_
_entity_poly.entity_id
_entity_poly.type
_entity_poly.pdbx_seq_one_letter_code
_entity_poly.pdbx_strand_id
1 'polypeptide(L)'
;MVQISKACYFLYFSSFVVRGTNAFAMNNSAGKARNISSTTKRWMAEKQSLPVMASEDVMSTKAHGTSEKPVMKDLKWNCDYETADRICNFNRHYAESAGYWQTTDYLEQVSKTEPTKYYDSVTGAHLYTAPIGRTMEAYVKESLSHGWPSFRDEEVNWDYVRCLPNGECISTTGTHLGHNLPDGKGNRYCINLVCIAGQPSE
;
A
#
# COMPACT_ATOMS: atom_id res chain seq x y z
N MET A 1 -8.18 11.10 55.66
CA MET A 1 -8.20 12.38 56.41
C MET A 1 -6.79 12.94 56.42
N VAL A 2 -6.60 14.13 55.85
CA VAL A 2 -5.68 15.24 56.24
C VAL A 2 -5.54 16.16 55.01
N GLN A 3 -5.59 17.46 55.31
CA GLN A 3 -5.81 18.66 54.50
C GLN A 3 -4.65 19.07 53.57
N ILE A 4 -4.96 19.63 52.38
CA ILE A 4 -4.83 21.06 51.95
C ILE A 4 -3.42 21.66 51.99
N SER A 5 -2.88 22.13 50.85
CA SER A 5 -2.73 23.57 50.57
C SER A 5 -2.08 23.88 49.22
N LYS A 6 -2.56 24.98 48.64
CA LYS A 6 -2.15 25.64 47.40
C LYS A 6 -0.93 26.53 47.65
N ALA A 7 -0.13 26.78 46.62
CA ALA A 7 0.64 28.01 46.53
C ALA A 7 0.80 28.46 45.07
N CYS A 8 0.02 29.48 44.69
CA CYS A 8 0.33 30.41 43.62
C CYS A 8 1.51 31.28 44.02
N TYR A 9 2.38 31.65 43.09
CA TYR A 9 3.18 32.86 43.20
C TYR A 9 2.97 33.74 41.98
N PHE A 10 2.66 35.00 42.25
CA PHE A 10 2.39 36.08 41.32
C PHE A 10 3.48 37.16 41.53
N LEU A 11 3.93 37.75 40.42
CA LEU A 11 4.53 39.09 40.25
C LEU A 11 5.99 39.34 40.68
N TYR A 12 6.78 39.93 39.76
CA TYR A 12 7.04 41.37 39.81
C TYR A 12 7.54 41.95 38.46
N PHE A 13 7.07 43.16 38.18
CA PHE A 13 7.40 44.06 37.07
C PHE A 13 8.84 44.58 37.11
N SER A 14 9.40 44.95 35.95
CA SER A 14 10.08 46.24 35.81
C SER A 14 10.20 46.66 34.34
N SER A 15 9.75 47.88 34.07
CA SER A 15 9.81 48.58 32.80
C SER A 15 11.16 49.29 32.64
N PHE A 16 11.70 49.35 31.42
CA PHE A 16 12.66 50.40 31.06
C PHE A 16 12.42 50.90 29.64
N VAL A 17 12.21 52.21 29.53
CA VAL A 17 12.08 52.99 28.30
C VAL A 17 13.42 53.67 28.05
N VAL A 18 13.94 53.60 26.82
CA VAL A 18 14.87 54.62 26.29
C VAL A 18 14.52 54.91 24.84
N ARG A 19 14.28 56.20 24.56
CA ARG A 19 14.20 56.79 23.22
C ARG A 19 15.61 57.11 22.71
N GLY A 20 15.84 56.96 21.41
CA GLY A 20 17.05 57.49 20.75
C GLY A 20 17.02 57.24 19.24
N THR A 21 16.84 58.32 18.49
CA THR A 21 16.81 58.41 17.02
C THR A 21 18.17 58.10 16.39
N ASN A 22 18.18 57.47 15.21
CA ASN A 22 18.95 57.94 14.05
C ASN A 22 18.56 57.17 12.78
N ALA A 23 18.28 57.92 11.72
CA ALA A 23 18.04 57.43 10.38
C ALA A 23 19.33 56.89 9.76
N PHE A 24 19.26 55.76 9.05
CA PHE A 24 20.26 55.43 8.04
C PHE A 24 19.66 54.57 6.92
N ALA A 25 19.80 55.13 5.71
CA ALA A 25 19.87 54.51 4.39
C ALA A 25 18.80 53.49 3.96
N MET A 26 18.01 53.94 2.98
CA MET A 26 17.39 53.10 1.97
C MET A 26 18.45 52.18 1.33
N ASN A 27 18.14 50.90 1.18
CA ASN A 27 18.69 50.11 0.08
C ASN A 27 17.57 49.28 -0.56
N ASN A 28 17.19 49.75 -1.73
CA ASN A 28 16.20 49.17 -2.61
C ASN A 28 16.89 48.05 -3.40
N SER A 29 16.84 46.81 -2.92
CA SER A 29 17.18 45.65 -3.77
C SER A 29 15.89 44.96 -4.16
N ALA A 30 15.42 45.25 -5.37
CA ALA A 30 14.38 44.50 -6.05
C ALA A 30 14.79 43.01 -6.10
N GLY A 31 14.26 42.24 -5.15
CA GLY A 31 14.34 40.79 -5.14
C GLY A 31 13.53 40.26 -6.32
N LYS A 32 14.25 39.93 -7.39
CA LYS A 32 13.76 39.24 -8.59
C LYS A 32 12.83 38.10 -8.17
N ALA A 33 11.53 38.26 -8.36
CA ALA A 33 10.55 37.19 -8.22
C ALA A 33 11.02 36.05 -9.13
N ARG A 34 11.54 34.98 -8.52
CA ARG A 34 11.96 33.80 -9.27
C ARG A 34 10.68 33.18 -9.80
N ASN A 35 10.54 33.17 -11.13
CA ASN A 35 9.58 32.34 -11.83
C ASN A 35 9.71 30.92 -11.29
N ILE A 36 8.74 30.48 -10.48
CA ILE A 36 8.57 29.07 -10.18
C ILE A 36 8.30 28.42 -11.53
N SER A 37 9.26 27.60 -11.98
CA SER A 37 9.18 26.89 -13.24
C SER A 37 7.80 26.25 -13.39
N SER A 38 7.19 26.41 -14.56
CA SER A 38 5.95 25.73 -14.95
C SER A 38 6.02 24.21 -14.75
N THR A 39 7.24 23.65 -14.72
CA THR A 39 7.52 22.26 -14.38
C THR A 39 7.03 21.93 -12.97
N THR A 40 7.26 22.76 -11.96
CA THR A 40 6.90 22.46 -10.56
C THR A 40 5.38 22.49 -10.30
N LYS A 41 4.62 23.19 -11.15
CA LYS A 41 3.14 23.20 -11.11
C LYS A 41 2.50 21.94 -11.71
N ARG A 42 3.24 21.12 -12.47
CA ARG A 42 2.71 19.89 -13.09
C ARG A 42 2.78 18.66 -12.18
N TRP A 43 3.65 18.67 -11.17
CA TRP A 43 3.80 17.55 -10.22
C TRP A 43 2.79 17.58 -9.07
N MET A 44 1.99 18.64 -8.98
CA MET A 44 0.84 18.69 -8.08
C MET A 44 -0.44 18.55 -8.91
N ALA A 45 -1.12 17.42 -8.71
CA ALA A 45 -2.52 17.15 -9.09
C ALA A 45 -2.84 16.53 -10.47
N GLU A 46 -2.11 15.49 -10.90
CA GLU A 46 -2.79 14.38 -11.58
C GLU A 46 -3.04 13.29 -10.56
N LYS A 47 -4.28 13.23 -10.05
CA LYS A 47 -4.77 12.08 -9.29
C LYS A 47 -4.67 10.90 -10.24
N GLN A 48 -3.62 10.08 -10.10
CA GLN A 48 -3.39 8.93 -10.97
C GLN A 48 -4.67 8.09 -10.96
N SER A 49 -5.26 7.88 -12.13
CA SER A 49 -6.48 7.07 -12.26
C SER A 49 -6.13 5.64 -11.85
N LEU A 50 -6.86 5.10 -10.86
CA LEU A 50 -6.70 3.73 -10.42
C LEU A 50 -7.58 2.78 -11.22
N PRO A 51 -7.14 1.54 -11.49
CA PRO A 51 -5.84 0.97 -11.11
C PRO A 51 -4.66 1.55 -11.92
N VAL A 52 -3.44 1.50 -11.36
CA VAL A 52 -2.22 1.81 -12.11
C VAL A 52 -1.98 0.72 -13.16
N MET A 53 -2.00 1.11 -14.43
CA MET A 53 -1.88 0.17 -15.54
C MET A 53 -0.42 -0.21 -15.84
N ALA A 54 -0.21 -1.43 -16.32
CA ALA A 54 1.03 -1.89 -16.95
C ALA A 54 0.79 -2.33 -18.40
N SER A 55 1.87 -2.41 -19.15
CA SER A 55 1.90 -3.02 -20.48
C SER A 55 2.06 -4.55 -20.36
N GLU A 56 1.58 -5.27 -21.39
CA GLU A 56 1.58 -6.74 -21.41
C GLU A 56 2.98 -7.37 -21.33
N ASP A 57 4.03 -6.64 -21.71
CA ASP A 57 5.42 -7.13 -21.68
C ASP A 57 5.94 -7.41 -20.26
N VAL A 58 5.34 -6.81 -19.21
CA VAL A 58 5.67 -7.15 -17.82
C VAL A 58 5.43 -8.63 -17.54
N MET A 59 4.46 -9.25 -18.23
CA MET A 59 4.15 -10.67 -18.09
C MET A 59 4.71 -11.54 -19.22
N SER A 60 5.68 -11.03 -19.98
CA SER A 60 6.43 -11.84 -20.94
C SER A 60 7.21 -12.95 -20.24
N THR A 61 7.49 -14.03 -20.98
CA THR A 61 8.28 -15.16 -20.50
C THR A 61 9.66 -14.73 -20.04
N LYS A 62 10.06 -15.17 -18.85
CA LYS A 62 11.35 -14.94 -18.19
C LYS A 62 12.00 -16.29 -17.84
N ALA A 63 12.98 -16.28 -16.93
CA ALA A 63 13.69 -17.47 -16.51
C ALA A 63 12.79 -18.54 -15.87
N HIS A 64 11.70 -18.15 -15.20
CA HIS A 64 10.77 -19.06 -14.53
C HIS A 64 9.31 -18.64 -14.77
N GLY A 65 8.77 -19.03 -15.93
CA GLY A 65 7.44 -18.63 -16.34
C GLY A 65 7.38 -17.14 -16.65
N THR A 66 6.55 -16.37 -15.95
CA THR A 66 6.46 -14.91 -16.08
C THR A 66 7.33 -14.15 -15.10
N SER A 67 8.09 -14.85 -14.24
CA SER A 67 8.98 -14.26 -13.24
C SER A 67 10.43 -14.71 -13.43
N GLU A 68 11.37 -14.05 -12.77
CA GLU A 68 12.78 -14.44 -12.81
C GLU A 68 13.12 -15.67 -11.96
N LYS A 69 12.27 -16.01 -10.98
CA LYS A 69 12.53 -17.04 -9.97
C LYS A 69 11.24 -17.78 -9.58
N PRO A 70 11.34 -19.00 -9.03
CA PRO A 70 10.21 -19.63 -8.36
C PRO A 70 9.78 -18.84 -7.12
N VAL A 71 8.62 -19.17 -6.58
CA VAL A 71 8.17 -18.67 -5.28
C VAL A 71 9.13 -19.07 -4.16
N MET A 72 9.08 -18.34 -3.04
CA MET A 72 9.79 -18.68 -1.81
C MET A 72 9.33 -20.05 -1.29
N LYS A 73 10.25 -20.79 -0.67
CA LYS A 73 9.92 -22.10 -0.07
C LYS A 73 9.19 -21.99 1.26
N ASP A 74 9.48 -20.94 2.03
CA ASP A 74 8.85 -20.66 3.31
C ASP A 74 7.73 -19.64 3.10
N LEU A 75 6.57 -20.11 2.65
CA LEU A 75 5.38 -19.28 2.48
C LEU A 75 4.62 -19.17 3.81
N LYS A 76 4.04 -18.00 4.05
CA LYS A 76 3.16 -17.76 5.19
C LYS A 76 1.92 -18.63 5.14
N TRP A 77 1.33 -18.79 6.31
CA TRP A 77 0.01 -19.38 6.49
C TRP A 77 -0.12 -20.82 6.00
N ASN A 78 0.99 -21.55 5.89
CA ASN A 78 0.99 -22.92 5.38
C ASN A 78 0.43 -23.03 3.94
N CYS A 79 0.72 -22.02 3.11
CA CYS A 79 0.39 -22.06 1.69
C CYS A 79 1.24 -23.12 0.96
N ASP A 80 0.62 -23.84 0.04
CA ASP A 80 1.23 -24.93 -0.71
C ASP A 80 2.19 -24.39 -1.78
N TYR A 81 3.43 -24.83 -1.74
CA TYR A 81 4.50 -24.37 -2.63
C TYR A 81 4.19 -24.68 -4.11
N GLU A 82 3.72 -25.89 -4.43
CA GLU A 82 3.51 -26.29 -5.82
C GLU A 82 2.36 -25.51 -6.46
N THR A 83 1.27 -25.32 -5.71
CA THR A 83 0.15 -24.47 -6.10
C THR A 83 0.61 -23.03 -6.26
N ALA A 84 1.38 -22.51 -5.32
CA ALA A 84 1.92 -21.16 -5.38
C ALA A 84 2.79 -20.95 -6.62
N ASP A 85 3.75 -21.84 -6.89
CA ASP A 85 4.66 -21.69 -8.02
C ASP A 85 3.92 -21.73 -9.35
N ARG A 86 2.96 -22.66 -9.49
CA ARG A 86 2.12 -22.77 -10.68
C ARG A 86 1.28 -21.51 -10.90
N ILE A 87 0.60 -21.02 -9.86
CA ILE A 87 -0.30 -19.86 -9.97
C ILE A 87 0.47 -18.56 -10.16
N CYS A 88 1.59 -18.36 -9.46
CA CYS A 88 2.38 -17.12 -9.53
C CYS A 88 3.07 -16.95 -10.89
N ASN A 89 3.61 -18.05 -11.44
CA ASN A 89 4.61 -17.98 -12.52
C ASN A 89 4.11 -18.57 -13.84
N PHE A 90 3.19 -19.53 -13.80
CA PHE A 90 2.77 -20.28 -14.98
C PHE A 90 1.27 -20.16 -15.27
N ASN A 91 0.59 -19.22 -14.61
CA ASN A 91 -0.83 -18.97 -14.78
C ASN A 91 -1.09 -17.51 -15.19
N ARG A 92 -1.87 -17.33 -16.25
CA ARG A 92 -2.35 -16.01 -16.73
C ARG A 92 -3.88 -15.93 -16.80
N HIS A 93 -4.53 -17.04 -16.50
CA HIS A 93 -5.97 -17.21 -16.65
C HIS A 93 -6.49 -17.93 -15.41
N TYR A 94 -7.55 -17.42 -14.79
CA TYR A 94 -8.12 -17.95 -13.55
C TYR A 94 -7.22 -17.74 -12.32
N ALA A 95 -7.55 -18.43 -11.23
CA ALA A 95 -7.02 -18.26 -9.90
C ALA A 95 -6.77 -19.64 -9.26
N GLU A 96 -6.18 -19.66 -8.07
CA GLU A 96 -6.31 -20.77 -7.12
C GLU A 96 -7.80 -21.09 -6.87
N SER A 97 -8.10 -22.28 -6.35
CA SER A 97 -9.49 -22.66 -6.09
C SER A 97 -10.18 -21.68 -5.15
N ALA A 98 -11.43 -21.31 -5.47
CA ALA A 98 -12.24 -20.47 -4.60
C ALA A 98 -12.33 -21.10 -3.20
N GLY A 99 -12.00 -20.32 -2.18
CA GLY A 99 -11.98 -20.78 -0.80
C GLY A 99 -10.70 -21.49 -0.35
N TYR A 100 -9.68 -21.66 -1.21
CA TYR A 100 -8.38 -22.22 -0.83
C TYR A 100 -7.81 -21.55 0.42
N TRP A 101 -7.84 -20.22 0.46
CA TRP A 101 -7.37 -19.42 1.60
C TRP A 101 -8.01 -19.80 2.95
N GLN A 102 -9.21 -20.38 2.97
CA GLN A 102 -9.90 -20.84 4.18
C GLN A 102 -9.40 -22.20 4.67
N THR A 103 -8.69 -22.96 3.83
CA THR A 103 -8.08 -24.25 4.20
C THR A 103 -6.64 -24.09 4.71
N THR A 104 -6.16 -22.85 4.78
CA THR A 104 -4.82 -22.47 5.26
C THR A 104 -4.90 -21.88 6.66
N ASP A 105 -3.76 -21.63 7.29
CA ASP A 105 -3.71 -21.04 8.63
C ASP A 105 -3.97 -19.52 8.62
N TYR A 106 -4.27 -18.95 7.45
CA TYR A 106 -4.33 -17.51 7.22
C TYR A 106 -5.28 -16.80 8.17
N LEU A 107 -6.55 -17.23 8.23
CA LEU A 107 -7.57 -16.59 9.07
C LEU A 107 -7.30 -16.74 10.57
N GLU A 108 -6.49 -17.72 10.97
CA GLU A 108 -6.10 -17.96 12.35
C GLU A 108 -4.92 -17.08 12.77
N GLN A 109 -4.00 -16.81 11.84
CA GLN A 109 -2.74 -16.10 12.11
C GLN A 109 -2.82 -14.59 11.87
N VAL A 110 -3.74 -14.10 11.03
CA VAL A 110 -3.88 -12.65 10.80
C VAL A 110 -4.47 -11.91 12.00
N SER A 111 -4.01 -10.68 12.21
CA SER A 111 -4.55 -9.84 13.27
C SER A 111 -6.02 -9.50 13.00
N LYS A 112 -6.83 -9.55 14.05
CA LYS A 112 -8.24 -9.17 14.00
C LYS A 112 -8.45 -7.67 14.21
N THR A 113 -7.42 -6.96 14.68
CA THR A 113 -7.50 -5.55 15.08
C THR A 113 -6.55 -4.66 14.28
N GLU A 114 -5.45 -5.19 13.79
CA GLU A 114 -4.42 -4.45 13.07
C GLU A 114 -4.37 -4.84 11.59
N PRO A 115 -4.06 -3.92 10.67
CA PRO A 115 -3.85 -4.25 9.27
C PRO A 115 -2.70 -5.24 9.07
N THR A 116 -2.93 -6.24 8.24
CA THR A 116 -1.93 -7.23 7.82
C THR A 116 -1.21 -6.76 6.57
N LYS A 117 0.11 -6.97 6.52
CA LYS A 117 0.93 -6.74 5.32
C LYS A 117 1.11 -8.04 4.54
N TYR A 118 0.91 -7.95 3.23
CA TYR A 118 0.98 -9.06 2.29
C TYR A 118 2.13 -8.83 1.31
N TYR A 119 2.88 -9.89 1.01
CA TYR A 119 4.12 -9.79 0.27
C TYR A 119 4.15 -10.75 -0.90
N ASP A 120 4.72 -10.31 -2.02
CA ASP A 120 4.88 -11.11 -3.23
C ASP A 120 5.59 -12.43 -2.90
N SER A 121 4.95 -13.55 -3.22
CA SER A 121 5.51 -14.88 -2.95
C SER A 121 6.79 -15.18 -3.73
N VAL A 122 7.11 -14.42 -4.78
CA VAL A 122 8.36 -14.57 -5.55
C VAL A 122 9.45 -13.65 -5.01
N THR A 123 9.13 -12.37 -4.81
CA THR A 123 10.14 -11.33 -4.56
C THR A 123 10.21 -10.85 -3.11
N GLY A 124 9.14 -11.02 -2.34
CA GLY A 124 9.00 -10.44 -1.00
C GLY A 124 8.65 -8.96 -1.00
N ALA A 125 8.34 -8.38 -2.16
CA ALA A 125 7.87 -7.00 -2.25
C ALA A 125 6.54 -6.82 -1.49
N HIS A 126 6.38 -5.71 -0.79
CA HIS A 126 5.15 -5.41 -0.05
C HIS A 126 4.04 -4.99 -1.02
N LEU A 127 3.06 -5.86 -1.26
CA LEU A 127 2.02 -5.66 -2.28
C LEU A 127 0.73 -5.05 -1.74
N TYR A 128 0.29 -5.46 -0.55
CA TYR A 128 -0.98 -5.01 0.02
C TYR A 128 -0.88 -4.81 1.53
N THR A 129 -1.71 -3.90 2.06
CA THR A 129 -2.01 -3.77 3.49
C THR A 129 -3.52 -3.76 3.68
N ALA A 130 -4.07 -4.73 4.40
CA ALA A 130 -5.51 -4.82 4.62
C ALA A 130 -5.87 -5.34 6.03
N PRO A 131 -6.99 -4.89 6.61
CA PRO A 131 -7.93 -3.91 6.05
C PRO A 131 -7.47 -2.45 6.24
N ILE A 132 -7.87 -1.55 5.32
CA ILE A 132 -7.73 -0.09 5.47
C ILE A 132 -9.08 0.58 5.17
N GLY A 133 -9.51 1.52 6.03
CA GLY A 133 -10.80 2.21 5.86
C GLY A 133 -12.04 1.34 6.12
N ARG A 134 -11.86 0.11 6.60
CA ARG A 134 -12.93 -0.84 6.98
C ARG A 134 -12.48 -1.76 8.12
N THR A 135 -13.45 -2.47 8.71
CA THR A 135 -13.15 -3.46 9.75
C THR A 135 -12.63 -4.76 9.16
N MET A 136 -11.92 -5.56 9.97
CA MET A 136 -11.49 -6.91 9.58
C MET A 136 -12.68 -7.81 9.23
N GLU A 137 -13.80 -7.68 9.96
CA GLU A 137 -15.04 -8.41 9.66
C GLU A 137 -15.57 -8.06 8.26
N ALA A 138 -15.58 -6.78 7.90
CA ALA A 138 -16.04 -6.34 6.57
C ALA A 138 -15.13 -6.87 5.44
N TYR A 139 -13.81 -6.88 5.67
CA TYR A 139 -12.83 -7.46 4.75
C TYR A 139 -13.03 -8.97 4.56
N VAL A 140 -13.15 -9.73 5.66
CA VAL A 140 -13.35 -11.19 5.62
C VAL A 140 -14.70 -11.51 4.97
N LYS A 141 -15.77 -10.79 5.31
CA LYS A 141 -17.09 -10.98 4.71
C LYS A 141 -17.08 -10.76 3.20
N GLU A 142 -16.43 -9.70 2.72
CA GLU A 142 -16.29 -9.44 1.29
C GLU A 142 -15.47 -10.54 0.61
N SER A 143 -14.35 -10.93 1.20
CA SER A 143 -13.48 -11.99 0.68
C SER A 143 -14.20 -13.35 0.60
N LEU A 144 -15.00 -13.71 1.61
CA LEU A 144 -15.82 -14.92 1.62
C LEU A 144 -16.88 -14.91 0.51
N SER A 145 -17.53 -13.76 0.29
CA SER A 145 -18.59 -13.63 -0.73
C SER A 145 -18.08 -13.83 -2.15
N HIS A 146 -16.78 -13.59 -2.38
CA HIS A 146 -16.16 -13.70 -3.69
C HIS A 146 -15.22 -14.90 -3.84
N GLY A 147 -14.84 -15.55 -2.74
CA GLY A 147 -14.02 -16.76 -2.74
C GLY A 147 -12.52 -16.52 -2.58
N TRP A 148 -12.04 -15.27 -2.61
CA TRP A 148 -10.63 -14.91 -2.45
C TRP A 148 -10.46 -13.64 -1.62
N PRO A 149 -9.31 -13.46 -0.94
CA PRO A 149 -8.90 -12.18 -0.39
C PRO A 149 -9.17 -11.02 -1.36
N SER A 150 -10.01 -10.07 -0.94
CA SER A 150 -10.52 -9.00 -1.79
C SER A 150 -10.06 -7.64 -1.27
N PHE A 151 -9.26 -6.92 -2.06
CA PHE A 151 -8.65 -5.65 -1.68
C PHE A 151 -9.31 -4.45 -2.39
N ARG A 152 -9.23 -3.27 -1.77
CA ARG A 152 -9.67 -1.97 -2.31
C ARG A 152 -8.48 -1.05 -2.60
N ASP A 153 -8.72 0.03 -3.33
CA ASP A 153 -7.69 0.95 -3.83
C ASP A 153 -6.69 1.43 -2.75
N GLU A 154 -7.18 1.69 -1.54
CA GLU A 154 -6.40 2.15 -0.38
C GLU A 154 -5.51 1.06 0.25
N GLU A 155 -5.77 -0.20 -0.08
CA GLU A 155 -5.09 -1.36 0.46
C GLU A 155 -3.97 -1.87 -0.47
N VAL A 156 -3.84 -1.28 -1.68
CA VAL A 156 -2.86 -1.67 -2.70
C VAL A 156 -1.60 -0.80 -2.61
N ASN A 157 -0.43 -1.43 -2.61
CA ASN A 157 0.83 -0.74 -2.79
C ASN A 157 1.11 -0.52 -4.28
N TRP A 158 0.73 0.64 -4.79
CA TRP A 158 0.90 1.03 -6.19
C TRP A 158 2.35 1.23 -6.63
N ASP A 159 3.34 1.13 -5.74
CA ASP A 159 4.74 1.05 -6.15
C ASP A 159 5.06 -0.30 -6.81
N TYR A 160 4.40 -1.38 -6.38
CA TYR A 160 4.71 -2.77 -6.77
C TYR A 160 3.58 -3.52 -7.47
N VAL A 161 2.34 -3.01 -7.44
CA VAL A 161 1.17 -3.66 -8.08
C VAL A 161 0.74 -2.90 -9.33
N ARG A 162 0.38 -3.64 -10.38
CA ARG A 162 -0.20 -3.11 -11.61
C ARG A 162 -1.42 -3.91 -12.05
N CYS A 163 -2.24 -3.32 -12.89
CA CYS A 163 -3.28 -4.04 -13.63
C CYS A 163 -3.02 -4.00 -15.14
N LEU A 164 -3.39 -5.06 -15.82
CA LEU A 164 -3.42 -5.12 -17.28
C LEU A 164 -4.82 -4.76 -17.82
N PRO A 165 -4.97 -4.37 -19.10
CA PRO A 165 -6.26 -3.95 -19.66
C PRO A 165 -7.39 -4.99 -19.54
N ASN A 166 -7.04 -6.27 -19.47
CA ASN A 166 -7.98 -7.38 -19.26
C ASN A 166 -8.42 -7.55 -17.79
N GLY A 167 -7.93 -6.71 -16.87
CA GLY A 167 -8.19 -6.78 -15.44
C GLY A 167 -7.23 -7.65 -14.65
N GLU A 168 -6.25 -8.32 -15.26
CA GLU A 168 -5.25 -9.11 -14.52
C GLU A 168 -4.41 -8.22 -13.61
N CYS A 169 -4.30 -8.59 -12.34
CA CYS A 169 -3.44 -7.94 -11.36
C CYS A 169 -2.09 -8.66 -11.31
N ILE A 170 -1.01 -7.89 -11.37
CA ILE A 170 0.35 -8.41 -11.45
C ILE A 170 1.28 -7.62 -10.54
N SER A 171 2.40 -8.22 -10.12
CA SER A 171 3.51 -7.46 -9.57
C SER A 171 4.31 -6.79 -10.68
N THR A 172 5.06 -5.74 -10.36
CA THR A 172 5.93 -5.04 -11.33
C THR A 172 7.04 -5.93 -11.91
N THR A 173 7.29 -7.09 -11.31
CA THR A 173 8.30 -8.06 -11.76
C THR A 173 7.72 -9.24 -12.54
N GLY A 174 6.40 -9.30 -12.71
CA GLY A 174 5.74 -10.32 -13.52
C GLY A 174 5.09 -11.48 -12.75
N THR A 175 4.89 -11.34 -11.43
CA THR A 175 4.12 -12.32 -10.66
C THR A 175 2.62 -12.13 -10.95
N HIS A 176 1.92 -13.19 -11.36
CA HIS A 176 0.46 -13.17 -11.44
C HIS A 176 -0.13 -13.11 -10.02
N LEU A 177 -1.00 -12.14 -9.73
CA LEU A 177 -1.60 -11.96 -8.41
C LEU A 177 -3.07 -12.34 -8.36
N GLY A 178 -3.83 -12.05 -9.42
CA GLY A 178 -5.26 -12.26 -9.47
C GLY A 178 -5.91 -11.31 -10.47
N HIS A 179 -7.09 -10.78 -10.17
CA HIS A 179 -7.83 -9.90 -11.08
C HIS A 179 -8.56 -8.76 -10.36
N ASN A 180 -8.59 -7.59 -10.98
CA ASN A 180 -9.50 -6.51 -10.67
C ASN A 180 -10.87 -6.81 -11.29
N LEU A 181 -11.87 -6.94 -10.43
CA LEU A 181 -13.25 -7.23 -10.78
C LEU A 181 -14.17 -6.18 -10.16
N PRO A 182 -14.22 -4.95 -10.73
CA PRO A 182 -14.94 -3.83 -10.16
C PRO A 182 -16.41 -4.15 -9.89
N ASP A 183 -16.95 -3.55 -8.83
CA ASP A 183 -18.34 -3.64 -8.43
C ASP A 183 -18.93 -2.25 -8.20
N GLY A 184 -20.16 -2.18 -7.67
CA GLY A 184 -20.83 -0.90 -7.39
C GLY A 184 -20.10 0.01 -6.39
N LYS A 185 -19.05 -0.46 -5.72
CA LYS A 185 -18.21 0.31 -4.78
C LYS A 185 -16.88 0.76 -5.40
N GLY A 186 -16.61 0.41 -6.65
CA GLY A 186 -15.35 0.72 -7.35
C GLY A 186 -14.52 -0.53 -7.61
N ASN A 187 -13.20 -0.36 -7.72
CA ASN A 187 -12.29 -1.48 -7.96
C ASN A 187 -12.34 -2.50 -6.82
N ARG A 188 -12.16 -3.77 -7.17
CA ARG A 188 -12.09 -4.88 -6.22
C ARG A 188 -11.09 -5.90 -6.72
N TYR A 189 -9.96 -5.97 -6.04
CA TYR A 189 -8.86 -6.83 -6.44
C TYR A 189 -9.03 -8.18 -5.74
N CYS A 190 -9.50 -9.19 -6.49
CA CYS A 190 -9.58 -10.58 -6.04
C CYS A 190 -8.21 -11.23 -6.26
N ILE A 191 -7.51 -11.51 -5.16
CA ILE A 191 -6.10 -11.90 -5.20
C ILE A 191 -5.93 -13.31 -4.63
N ASN A 192 -5.12 -14.12 -5.32
CA ASN A 192 -4.72 -15.44 -4.87
C ASN A 192 -3.90 -15.32 -3.57
N LEU A 193 -4.29 -16.01 -2.51
CA LEU A 193 -3.56 -16.00 -1.25
C LEU A 193 -2.13 -16.51 -1.48
N VAL A 194 -1.96 -17.57 -2.28
CA VAL A 194 -0.63 -18.14 -2.55
C VAL A 194 0.33 -17.17 -3.24
N CYS A 195 -0.15 -16.10 -3.86
CA CYS A 195 0.66 -15.10 -4.55
C CYS A 195 1.12 -13.95 -3.64
N ILE A 196 0.54 -13.86 -2.44
CA ILE A 196 0.79 -12.78 -1.49
C ILE A 196 1.21 -13.31 -0.10
N ALA A 197 1.62 -14.57 -0.05
CA ALA A 197 2.07 -15.29 1.14
C ALA A 197 3.60 -15.26 1.31
N GLY A 198 4.31 -14.38 0.59
CA GLY A 198 5.75 -14.23 0.72
C GLY A 198 6.20 -13.74 2.08
N GLN A 199 7.50 -13.93 2.35
CA GLN A 199 8.21 -13.25 3.42
C GLN A 199 8.67 -11.87 2.92
N PRO A 200 8.79 -10.86 3.79
CA PRO A 200 9.36 -9.58 3.39
C PRO A 200 10.78 -9.78 2.86
N SER A 201 11.13 -9.11 1.77
CA SER A 201 12.53 -8.99 1.35
C SER A 201 13.32 -8.24 2.43
N GLU A 202 14.47 -8.79 2.82
CA GLU A 202 15.43 -8.12 3.73
C GLU A 202 15.91 -6.76 3.19
#